data_AF-A0A2T0KIR0-F1
#
_entry.id   AF-A0A2T0KIR0-F1
#
_cell.length_a   1.000
_cell.length_b   1.000
_cell.length_c   1.000
_cell.angle_alpha   90.00
_cell.angle_beta   90.00
_cell.angle_gamma   90.00
#
_symmetry.space_group_name_H-M   'P 1'
#
loop_
_entity.id
_entity.type
_entity.pdbx_description
1 polymer ?
#
loop_
_entity_poly.entity_id
_entity_poly.type
_entity_poly.pdbx_seq_one_letter_code
_entity_poly.pdbx_strand_id
1 'polypeptide(L)'
;MTVQTPQEPGHYPSAPPWADPEPVPAPAAPAPLYGGTVPPYDSPDNKHGQLLVRFPGEVHAGHRPEAPSWRPVVVWTFLLSVLGVISVLRRASQARRYGRSRRPYWIAFLATLLAGAAFWTATVVVAAIPVYEYRVESGITDQLRDTLASDGRVKKQFGAVSGVECTPETDRNAEGLRTYLCTFQMSNGKTNGLFVSADTEGNWQEK
;
A
#
# COMPACT_ATOMS: atom_id res chain seq x y z
N MET A 1 75.18 52.06 47.57
CA MET A 1 74.01 52.50 48.36
C MET A 1 72.79 51.82 47.75
N THR A 2 72.26 50.79 48.39
CA THR A 2 71.10 50.01 47.93
C THR A 2 69.87 50.48 48.69
N VAL A 3 68.92 51.06 47.97
CA VAL A 3 67.65 51.54 48.52
C VAL A 3 66.70 50.34 48.64
N GLN A 4 66.41 49.92 49.87
CA GLN A 4 65.31 49.00 50.18
C GLN A 4 64.01 49.80 50.24
N THR A 5 63.04 49.45 49.40
CA THR A 5 61.65 49.93 49.50
C THR A 5 60.88 49.15 50.57
N PRO A 6 59.94 49.77 51.30
CA PRO A 6 59.17 49.10 52.35
C PRO A 6 58.20 48.06 51.77
N GLN A 7 58.06 46.90 52.43
CA GLN A 7 56.96 45.97 52.16
C GLN A 7 55.65 46.58 52.67
N GLU A 8 54.67 46.68 51.78
CA GLU A 8 53.33 47.17 52.08
C GLU A 8 52.53 46.12 52.88
N PRO A 9 51.82 46.52 53.96
CA PRO A 9 51.11 45.58 54.82
C PRO A 9 49.70 45.26 54.30
N GLY A 10 49.45 43.97 54.04
CA GLY A 10 48.14 43.34 54.27
C GLY A 10 47.03 43.57 53.24
N HIS A 11 47.06 42.82 52.14
CA HIS A 11 45.83 42.46 51.41
C HIS A 11 45.30 41.15 51.98
N TYR A 12 44.34 41.22 52.91
CA TYR A 12 43.50 40.08 53.23
C TYR A 12 42.45 39.92 52.12
N PRO A 13 42.35 38.76 51.44
CA PRO A 13 41.25 38.52 50.51
C PRO A 13 39.94 38.47 51.30
N SER A 14 39.03 39.40 51.01
CA SER A 14 37.72 39.54 51.67
C SER A 14 36.65 38.57 51.15
N ALA A 15 37.04 37.52 50.42
CA ALA A 15 36.11 36.54 49.89
C ALA A 15 36.15 35.25 50.73
N PRO A 16 35.01 34.70 51.17
CA PRO A 16 34.96 33.46 51.93
C PRO A 16 35.41 32.27 51.05
N PRO A 17 36.00 31.21 51.62
CA PRO A 17 36.67 30.12 50.88
C PRO A 17 35.74 29.25 50.04
N TRP A 18 34.42 29.42 50.17
CA TRP A 18 33.38 28.73 49.39
C TRP A 18 32.74 29.62 48.33
N ALA A 19 33.19 30.86 48.15
CA ALA A 19 32.72 31.69 47.05
C ALA A 19 33.38 31.18 45.76
N ASP A 20 32.55 30.75 44.81
CA ASP A 20 33.02 30.41 43.47
C ASP A 20 33.77 31.62 42.89
N PRO A 21 35.01 31.43 42.39
CA PRO A 21 35.74 32.52 41.76
C PRO A 21 34.91 33.08 40.61
N GLU A 22 34.78 34.41 40.57
CA GLU A 22 34.16 35.13 39.45
C GLU A 22 34.81 34.61 38.15
N PRO A 23 34.00 34.20 37.14
CA PRO A 23 34.53 33.56 35.95
C PRO A 23 35.44 34.55 35.22
N VAL A 24 36.74 34.33 35.32
CA VAL A 24 37.75 35.02 34.53
C VAL A 24 37.33 34.88 33.07
N PRO A 25 37.17 35.98 32.30
CA PRO A 25 36.89 35.87 30.88
C PRO A 25 38.01 35.05 30.26
N ALA A 26 37.65 33.87 29.73
CA ALA A 26 38.61 32.95 29.15
C ALA A 26 39.41 33.71 28.09
N PRO A 27 40.76 33.62 28.10
CA PRO A 27 41.55 34.22 27.05
C PRO A 27 41.04 33.69 25.71
N ALA A 28 40.76 34.60 24.77
CA ALA A 28 40.35 34.25 23.43
C ALA A 28 41.37 33.26 22.88
N ALA A 29 40.96 31.99 22.74
CA ALA A 29 41.82 30.96 22.20
C ALA A 29 42.29 31.43 20.82
N PRO A 30 43.60 31.37 20.51
CA PRO A 30 44.09 31.77 19.21
C PRO A 30 43.32 30.97 18.15
N ALA A 31 42.79 31.67 17.15
CA ALA A 31 42.12 31.04 16.03
C ALA A 31 43.06 29.96 15.46
N PRO A 32 42.60 28.71 15.30
CA PRO A 32 43.45 27.65 14.78
C PRO A 32 43.94 28.08 13.39
N LEU A 33 45.26 28.08 13.21
CA LEU A 33 45.92 28.65 12.03
C LEU A 33 45.52 27.96 10.71
N TYR A 34 44.89 26.78 10.77
CA TYR A 34 44.36 26.06 9.62
C TYR A 34 43.17 25.18 10.04
N GLY A 35 41.97 25.47 9.49
CA GLY A 35 40.76 24.66 9.66
C GLY A 35 39.71 25.37 10.51
N GLY A 36 38.50 25.52 9.95
CA GLY A 36 37.43 26.37 10.46
C GLY A 36 37.00 26.11 11.92
N THR A 37 36.16 27.01 12.43
CA THR A 37 35.63 26.98 13.79
C THR A 37 34.98 25.64 14.10
N VAL A 38 35.61 24.84 14.96
CA VAL A 38 34.98 23.63 15.53
C VAL A 38 33.89 24.12 16.48
N PRO A 39 32.60 23.82 16.23
CA PRO A 39 31.54 24.25 17.13
C PRO A 39 31.72 23.61 18.52
N PRO A 40 31.23 24.25 19.59
CA PRO A 40 31.38 23.74 20.95
C PRO A 40 30.76 22.35 21.13
N TYR A 41 31.32 21.56 22.03
CA TYR A 41 31.01 20.13 22.25
C TYR A 41 29.50 19.85 22.49
N ASP A 42 28.78 20.83 23.04
CA ASP A 42 27.34 20.73 23.36
C ASP A 42 26.42 21.44 22.35
N SER A 43 26.94 21.86 21.20
CA SER A 43 26.08 22.42 20.15
C SER A 43 25.13 21.35 19.59
N PRO A 44 23.89 21.71 19.21
CA PRO A 44 22.96 20.78 18.55
C PRO A 44 23.53 20.20 17.23
N ASP A 45 24.55 20.87 16.68
CA ASP A 45 25.29 20.44 15.50
C ASP A 45 26.33 19.33 15.81
N ASN A 46 26.80 19.23 17.06
CA ASN A 46 27.74 18.19 17.51
C ASN A 46 27.02 17.05 18.24
N LYS A 47 26.48 16.10 17.48
CA LYS A 47 25.94 14.86 18.09
C LYS A 47 27.10 13.99 18.58
N HIS A 48 27.11 13.66 19.87
CA HIS A 48 28.13 12.82 20.52
C HIS A 48 28.51 11.61 19.66
N GLY A 49 29.79 11.50 19.30
CA GLY A 49 30.33 10.48 18.39
C GLY A 49 30.89 11.02 17.06
N GLN A 50 30.63 12.28 16.70
CA GLN A 50 31.21 12.91 15.49
C GLN A 50 32.61 13.51 15.70
N LEU A 51 33.07 13.61 16.95
CA LEU A 51 34.30 14.30 17.35
C LEU A 51 35.62 13.62 16.96
N LEU A 52 35.57 12.41 16.38
CA LEU A 52 36.77 11.68 15.97
C LEU A 52 37.13 11.87 14.48
N VAL A 53 36.30 12.59 13.71
CA VAL A 53 36.53 12.77 12.29
C VAL A 53 36.77 14.25 11.99
N ARG A 54 37.94 14.56 11.42
CA ARG A 54 38.43 15.93 11.19
C ARG A 54 37.53 16.80 10.30
N PHE A 55 36.69 16.17 9.47
CA PHE A 55 35.72 16.85 8.58
C PHE A 55 34.38 16.08 8.56
N PRO A 56 33.54 16.19 9.59
CA PRO A 56 32.30 15.40 9.68
C PRO A 56 31.33 15.74 8.53
N GLY A 57 31.33 16.99 8.05
CA GLY A 57 30.53 17.42 6.90
C GLY A 57 30.97 16.81 5.56
N GLU A 58 32.27 16.60 5.36
CA GLU A 58 32.81 16.01 4.13
C GLU A 58 32.65 14.49 4.11
N VAL A 59 32.75 13.82 5.26
CA VAL A 59 32.44 12.37 5.37
C VAL A 59 30.94 12.10 5.22
N HIS A 60 30.10 13.09 5.55
CA HIS A 60 28.66 13.04 5.29
C HIS A 60 28.30 13.32 3.83
N ALA A 61 29.12 14.07 3.09
CA ALA A 61 28.94 14.32 1.66
C ALA A 61 29.64 13.28 0.78
N GLY A 62 30.68 12.63 1.28
CA GLY A 62 31.45 11.59 0.60
C GLY A 62 30.66 10.29 0.44
N HIS A 63 30.27 9.97 -0.80
CA HIS A 63 29.75 8.66 -1.21
C HIS A 63 28.62 8.05 -0.37
N ARG A 64 27.63 8.85 0.07
CA ARG A 64 26.38 8.25 0.55
C ARG A 64 25.74 7.44 -0.59
N PRO A 65 25.38 6.16 -0.36
CA PRO A 65 24.65 5.39 -1.36
C PRO A 65 23.44 6.18 -1.84
N GLU A 66 23.15 6.09 -3.13
CA GLU A 66 21.95 6.70 -3.71
C GLU A 66 20.70 6.23 -2.95
N ALA A 67 19.67 7.08 -2.86
CA ALA A 67 18.46 6.70 -2.15
C ALA A 67 17.89 5.44 -2.82
N PRO A 68 17.42 4.45 -2.03
CA PRO A 68 16.72 3.32 -2.61
C PRO A 68 15.51 3.82 -3.41
N SER A 69 15.34 3.31 -4.62
CA SER A 69 14.29 3.77 -5.54
C SER A 69 12.88 3.61 -4.93
N TRP A 70 11.97 4.52 -5.21
CA TRP A 70 10.56 4.39 -4.80
C TRP A 70 9.76 3.46 -5.72
N ARG A 71 10.25 3.21 -6.95
CA ARG A 71 9.55 2.41 -7.98
C ARG A 71 9.09 1.03 -7.52
N PRO A 72 9.90 0.24 -6.78
CA PRO A 72 9.46 -1.09 -6.35
C PRO A 72 8.37 -1.03 -5.28
N VAL A 73 8.26 0.06 -4.51
CA VAL A 73 7.11 0.26 -3.63
C VAL A 73 5.84 0.30 -4.47
N VAL A 74 5.84 1.13 -5.51
CA VAL A 74 4.69 1.35 -6.41
C VAL A 74 4.25 0.08 -7.15
N VAL A 75 5.20 -0.68 -7.70
CA VAL A 75 4.88 -1.92 -8.41
C VAL A 75 4.26 -2.95 -7.46
N TRP A 76 4.86 -3.13 -6.27
CA TRP A 76 4.37 -4.12 -5.31
C TRP A 76 3.05 -3.71 -4.65
N THR A 77 2.84 -2.43 -4.36
CA THR A 77 1.56 -1.95 -3.82
C THR A 77 0.44 -2.04 -4.84
N PHE A 78 0.71 -1.73 -6.10
CA PHE A 78 -0.29 -1.82 -7.15
C PHE A 78 -0.74 -3.28 -7.38
N LEU A 79 0.21 -4.23 -7.40
CA LEU A 79 -0.09 -5.65 -7.68
C LEU A 79 -0.60 -6.43 -6.46
N LEU A 80 -0.06 -6.17 -5.26
CA LEU A 80 -0.38 -6.94 -4.06
C LEU A 80 -1.18 -6.16 -3.02
N SER A 81 -1.60 -4.93 -3.33
CA SER A 81 -2.38 -4.06 -2.45
C SER A 81 -1.73 -3.93 -1.06
N VAL A 82 -2.41 -4.37 0.00
CA VAL A 82 -2.00 -4.27 1.41
C VAL A 82 -0.64 -4.95 1.68
N LEU A 83 -0.30 -6.02 0.96
CA LEU A 83 0.99 -6.70 1.14
C LEU A 83 2.18 -5.82 0.71
N GLY A 84 1.94 -4.75 -0.06
CA GLY A 84 2.93 -3.73 -0.39
C GLY A 84 3.52 -3.00 0.83
N VAL A 85 2.87 -3.06 2.00
CA VAL A 85 3.38 -2.50 3.27
C VAL A 85 4.79 -3.02 3.60
N ILE A 86 5.06 -4.31 3.37
CA ILE A 86 6.35 -4.92 3.69
C ILE A 86 7.48 -4.26 2.90
N SER A 87 7.23 -3.93 1.62
CA SER A 87 8.17 -3.21 0.75
C SER A 87 8.50 -1.81 1.29
N VAL A 88 7.47 -1.08 1.75
CA VAL A 88 7.63 0.25 2.36
C VAL A 88 8.42 0.17 3.64
N LEU A 89 8.07 -0.75 4.55
CA LEU A 89 8.75 -0.89 5.85
C LEU A 89 10.23 -1.19 5.65
N ARG A 90 10.57 -2.09 4.72
CA ARG A 90 11.96 -2.43 4.41
C ARG A 90 12.73 -1.26 3.82
N ARG A 91 12.15 -0.50 2.88
CA ARG A 91 12.83 0.64 2.24
C ARG A 91 12.88 1.89 3.14
N ALA A 92 11.83 2.17 3.89
CA ALA A 92 11.79 3.27 4.84
C ALA A 92 12.75 3.06 6.03
N SER A 93 12.96 1.80 6.46
CA SER A 93 13.98 1.48 7.47
C SER A 93 15.40 1.65 6.93
N GLN A 94 15.67 1.21 5.69
CA GLN A 94 16.95 1.46 5.02
C GLN A 94 17.22 2.96 4.83
N ALA A 95 16.24 3.73 4.36
CA ALA A 95 16.37 5.19 4.20
C ALA A 95 16.72 5.88 5.53
N ARG A 96 16.12 5.42 6.66
CA ARG A 96 16.44 5.93 8.00
C ARG A 96 17.92 5.67 8.36
N ARG A 97 18.46 4.49 8.03
CA ARG A 97 19.87 4.15 8.30
C ARG A 97 20.84 5.07 7.55
N TYR A 98 20.46 5.54 6.37
CA TYR A 98 21.24 6.48 5.57
C TYR A 98 20.93 7.96 5.84
N GLY A 99 20.16 8.28 6.90
CA GLY A 99 19.81 9.65 7.25
C GLY A 99 18.87 10.35 6.24
N ARG A 100 18.17 9.59 5.39
CA ARG A 100 17.22 10.14 4.41
C ARG A 100 15.78 10.14 4.95
N SER A 101 14.94 11.04 4.42
CA SER A 101 13.55 11.18 4.85
C SER A 101 12.70 9.96 4.47
N ARG A 102 11.76 9.58 5.34
CA ARG A 102 10.85 8.43 5.12
C ARG A 102 9.56 8.81 4.38
N ARG A 103 9.20 10.10 4.40
CA ARG A 103 7.97 10.65 3.82
C ARG A 103 7.71 10.25 2.36
N PRO A 104 8.69 10.30 1.42
CA PRO A 104 8.38 10.01 0.02
C PRO A 104 7.92 8.56 -0.21
N TYR A 105 8.42 7.59 0.55
CA TYR A 105 8.01 6.18 0.43
C TYR A 105 6.58 5.95 0.90
N TRP A 106 6.17 6.62 1.98
CA TRP A 106 4.79 6.56 2.49
C TRP A 106 3.81 7.27 1.57
N ILE A 107 4.18 8.42 1.01
CA ILE A 107 3.35 9.11 0.02
C ILE A 107 3.17 8.24 -1.22
N ALA A 108 4.26 7.68 -1.76
CA ALA A 108 4.19 6.77 -2.90
C ALA A 108 3.31 5.55 -2.61
N PHE A 109 3.43 4.96 -1.41
CA PHE A 109 2.58 3.86 -0.97
C PHE A 109 1.10 4.25 -0.93
N LEU A 110 0.75 5.32 -0.23
CA LEU A 110 -0.66 5.73 -0.08
C LEU A 110 -1.28 6.11 -1.42
N ALA A 111 -0.56 6.88 -2.24
CA ALA A 111 -1.04 7.28 -3.56
C ALA A 111 -1.30 6.07 -4.47
N THR A 112 -0.39 5.08 -4.45
CA THR A 112 -0.54 3.88 -5.27
C THR A 112 -1.55 2.88 -4.72
N LEU A 113 -1.69 2.80 -3.41
CA LEU A 113 -2.75 2.01 -2.78
C LEU A 113 -4.13 2.52 -3.20
N LEU A 114 -4.35 3.85 -3.14
CA LEU A 114 -5.61 4.46 -3.55
C LEU A 114 -5.88 4.28 -5.06
N ALA A 115 -4.88 4.55 -5.90
CA ALA A 115 -5.00 4.38 -7.34
C ALA A 115 -5.24 2.90 -7.72
N GLY A 116 -4.52 1.97 -7.09
CA GLY A 116 -4.69 0.55 -7.27
C GLY A 116 -6.06 0.07 -6.81
N ALA A 117 -6.53 0.51 -5.63
CA ALA A 117 -7.86 0.17 -5.13
C ALA A 117 -8.97 0.65 -6.08
N ALA A 118 -8.90 1.89 -6.57
CA ALA A 118 -9.84 2.40 -7.55
C ALA A 118 -9.81 1.60 -8.87
N PHE A 119 -8.61 1.33 -9.39
CA PHE A 119 -8.42 0.55 -10.61
C PHE A 119 -8.97 -0.87 -10.51
N TRP A 120 -8.61 -1.61 -9.45
CA TRP A 120 -9.06 -2.98 -9.25
C TRP A 120 -10.57 -3.04 -8.97
N THR A 121 -11.12 -2.10 -8.21
CA THR A 121 -12.57 -2.02 -7.98
C THR A 121 -13.32 -1.79 -9.29
N ALA A 122 -12.88 -0.82 -10.10
CA ALA A 122 -13.47 -0.57 -11.41
C ALA A 122 -13.36 -1.80 -12.33
N THR A 123 -12.21 -2.48 -12.33
CA THR A 123 -11.99 -3.70 -13.12
C THR A 123 -12.94 -4.83 -12.68
N VAL A 124 -13.12 -5.03 -11.38
CA VAL A 124 -14.03 -6.06 -10.86
C VAL A 124 -15.47 -5.76 -11.27
N VAL A 125 -15.93 -4.53 -11.07
CA VAL A 125 -17.31 -4.13 -11.37
C VAL A 125 -17.62 -4.18 -12.87
N VAL A 126 -16.71 -3.68 -13.70
CA VAL A 126 -16.94 -3.54 -15.15
C VAL A 126 -16.69 -4.84 -15.92
N ALA A 127 -15.74 -5.68 -15.47
CA ALA A 127 -15.32 -6.86 -16.22
C ALA A 127 -15.52 -8.17 -15.47
N ALA A 128 -15.13 -8.27 -14.19
CA ALA A 128 -15.16 -9.55 -13.50
C ALA A 128 -16.59 -10.03 -13.18
N ILE A 129 -17.45 -9.13 -12.69
CA ILE A 129 -18.86 -9.45 -12.38
C ILE A 129 -19.62 -9.94 -13.63
N PRO A 130 -19.65 -9.22 -14.77
CA PRO A 130 -20.43 -9.69 -15.93
C PRO A 130 -19.88 -10.98 -16.52
N VAL A 131 -18.56 -11.19 -16.50
CA VAL A 131 -17.96 -12.46 -16.95
C VAL A 131 -18.34 -13.61 -16.02
N TYR A 132 -18.37 -13.36 -14.71
CA TYR A 132 -18.80 -14.35 -13.73
C TYR A 132 -20.28 -14.71 -13.92
N GLU A 133 -21.16 -13.71 -14.02
CA GLU A 133 -22.59 -13.90 -14.28
C GLU A 133 -22.83 -14.65 -15.59
N TYR A 134 -22.12 -14.29 -16.66
CA TYR A 134 -22.20 -15.00 -17.94
C TYR A 134 -21.83 -16.48 -17.82
N ARG A 135 -20.76 -16.81 -17.06
CA ARG A 135 -20.37 -18.21 -16.85
C ARG A 135 -21.36 -18.99 -16.00
N VAL A 136 -21.86 -18.39 -14.92
CA VAL A 136 -22.86 -19.03 -14.06
C VAL A 136 -24.13 -19.31 -14.87
N GLU A 137 -24.61 -18.34 -15.65
CA GLU A 137 -25.81 -18.52 -16.47
C GLU A 137 -25.60 -19.54 -17.59
N SER A 138 -24.40 -19.67 -18.15
CA SER A 138 -24.11 -20.74 -19.11
C SER A 138 -24.26 -22.14 -18.48
N GLY A 139 -23.80 -22.32 -17.25
CA GLY A 139 -23.93 -23.60 -16.55
C GLY A 139 -25.39 -23.93 -16.22
N ILE A 140 -26.17 -22.95 -15.76
CA ILE A 140 -27.59 -23.12 -15.44
C ILE A 140 -28.39 -23.43 -16.71
N THR A 141 -28.13 -22.73 -17.82
CA THR A 141 -28.83 -22.95 -19.09
C THR A 141 -28.52 -24.32 -19.68
N ASP A 142 -27.29 -24.82 -19.57
CA ASP A 142 -26.93 -26.17 -20.01
C ASP A 142 -27.61 -27.24 -19.15
N GLN A 143 -27.63 -27.07 -17.82
CA GLN A 143 -28.37 -27.97 -16.93
C GLN A 143 -29.89 -27.94 -17.21
N LEU A 144 -30.45 -26.77 -17.51
CA LEU A 144 -31.86 -26.62 -17.87
C LEU A 144 -32.18 -27.33 -19.19
N ARG A 145 -31.29 -27.22 -20.20
CA ARG A 145 -31.42 -27.94 -21.47
C ARG A 145 -31.41 -29.45 -21.26
N ASP A 146 -30.48 -29.96 -20.45
CA ASP A 146 -30.36 -31.39 -20.17
C ASP A 146 -31.56 -31.94 -19.39
N THR A 147 -32.03 -31.20 -18.38
CA THR A 147 -33.19 -31.58 -17.59
C THR A 147 -34.49 -31.54 -18.41
N LEU A 148 -34.69 -30.51 -19.24
CA LEU A 148 -35.86 -30.41 -20.12
C LEU A 148 -35.85 -31.46 -21.25
N ALA A 149 -34.68 -31.76 -21.83
CA ALA A 149 -34.56 -32.78 -22.86
C ALA A 149 -34.79 -34.20 -22.31
N SER A 150 -34.48 -34.43 -21.04
CA SER A 150 -34.69 -35.72 -20.37
C SER A 150 -36.06 -35.87 -19.71
N ASP A 151 -36.76 -34.77 -19.37
CA ASP A 151 -38.06 -34.83 -18.70
C ASP A 151 -39.14 -35.51 -19.56
N GLY A 152 -39.76 -36.54 -18.99
CA GLY A 152 -40.86 -37.28 -19.61
C GLY A 152 -42.12 -36.45 -19.82
N ARG A 153 -42.35 -35.38 -19.05
CA ARG A 153 -43.50 -34.47 -19.21
C ARG A 153 -43.40 -33.71 -20.53
N VAL A 154 -42.22 -33.15 -20.82
CA VAL A 154 -41.92 -32.44 -22.07
C VAL A 154 -42.06 -33.39 -23.26
N LYS A 155 -41.53 -34.61 -23.17
CA LYS A 155 -41.68 -35.63 -24.24
C LYS A 155 -43.13 -36.03 -24.49
N LYS A 156 -43.98 -36.06 -23.46
CA LYS A 156 -45.42 -36.35 -23.62
C LYS A 156 -46.17 -35.21 -24.31
N GLN A 157 -45.80 -33.95 -24.02
CA GLN A 157 -46.48 -32.77 -24.56
C GLN A 157 -46.02 -32.42 -25.99
N PHE A 158 -44.72 -32.52 -26.27
CA PHE A 158 -44.12 -32.08 -27.54
C PHE A 158 -43.59 -33.24 -28.42
N GLY A 159 -43.54 -34.46 -27.90
CA GLY A 159 -43.00 -35.63 -28.61
C GLY A 159 -41.47 -35.74 -28.53
N ALA A 160 -40.86 -36.38 -29.53
CA ALA A 160 -39.42 -36.56 -29.60
C ALA A 160 -38.71 -35.23 -29.97
N VAL A 161 -38.04 -34.65 -28.98
CA VAL A 161 -37.23 -33.42 -29.07
C VAL A 161 -35.83 -33.76 -29.58
N SER A 162 -35.36 -33.06 -30.61
CA SER A 162 -34.01 -33.18 -31.16
C SER A 162 -33.03 -32.13 -30.62
N GLY A 163 -33.53 -31.01 -30.10
CA GLY A 163 -32.71 -29.97 -29.48
C GLY A 163 -33.54 -29.01 -28.62
N VAL A 164 -32.90 -28.42 -27.61
CA VAL A 164 -33.50 -27.43 -26.69
C VAL A 164 -32.59 -26.22 -26.61
N GLU A 165 -33.15 -25.04 -26.85
CA GLU A 165 -32.44 -23.77 -26.71
C GLU A 165 -33.20 -22.85 -25.77
N CYS A 166 -32.62 -22.50 -24.63
CA CYS A 166 -33.21 -21.63 -23.64
C CYS A 166 -32.52 -20.27 -23.63
N THR A 167 -33.31 -19.20 -23.70
CA THR A 167 -32.83 -17.81 -23.61
C THR A 167 -33.48 -17.13 -22.39
N PRO A 168 -32.70 -16.43 -21.55
CA PRO A 168 -33.28 -15.68 -20.42
C PRO A 168 -34.12 -14.51 -20.94
N GLU A 169 -35.36 -14.41 -20.49
CA GLU A 169 -36.28 -13.33 -20.89
C GLU A 169 -36.34 -12.22 -19.82
N THR A 170 -36.37 -12.61 -18.55
CA THR A 170 -36.43 -11.67 -17.42
C THR A 170 -35.13 -11.69 -16.63
N ASP A 171 -34.89 -10.65 -15.84
CA ASP A 171 -33.87 -10.70 -14.79
C ASP A 171 -34.29 -11.63 -13.65
N ARG A 172 -33.31 -12.03 -12.83
CA ARG A 172 -33.53 -12.89 -11.67
C ARG A 172 -34.24 -12.09 -10.57
N ASN A 173 -35.34 -12.61 -10.04
CA ASN A 173 -36.11 -11.97 -8.98
C ASN A 173 -35.40 -12.11 -7.61
N ALA A 174 -35.99 -11.50 -6.57
CA ALA A 174 -35.46 -11.59 -5.20
C ALA A 174 -35.43 -13.01 -4.62
N GLU A 175 -36.22 -13.93 -5.19
CA GLU A 175 -36.29 -15.35 -4.80
C GLU A 175 -35.25 -16.20 -5.54
N GLY A 176 -34.44 -15.60 -6.41
CA GLY A 176 -33.45 -16.32 -7.20
C GLY A 176 -34.03 -17.02 -8.43
N LEU A 177 -35.29 -16.78 -8.78
CA LEU A 177 -35.96 -17.34 -9.95
C LEU A 177 -35.77 -16.45 -11.19
N ARG A 178 -35.58 -17.07 -12.35
CA ARG A 178 -35.47 -16.38 -13.64
C ARG A 178 -36.36 -17.06 -14.67
N THR A 179 -37.07 -16.28 -15.49
CA THR A 179 -37.89 -16.82 -16.59
C THR A 179 -37.02 -17.01 -17.83
N TYR A 180 -37.07 -18.22 -18.39
CA TYR A 180 -36.43 -18.60 -19.64
C TYR A 180 -37.50 -18.92 -20.68
N LEU A 181 -37.28 -18.45 -21.91
CA LEU A 181 -37.98 -18.93 -23.08
C LEU A 181 -37.18 -20.10 -23.65
N CYS A 182 -37.69 -21.31 -23.52
CA CYS A 182 -37.08 -22.51 -24.08
C CYS A 182 -37.78 -22.89 -25.38
N THR A 183 -37.03 -22.93 -26.46
CA THR A 183 -37.49 -23.40 -27.77
C THR A 183 -37.04 -24.84 -27.99
N PHE A 184 -38.01 -25.69 -28.31
CA PHE A 184 -37.84 -27.12 -28.56
C PHE A 184 -37.88 -27.35 -30.07
N GLN A 185 -36.79 -27.86 -30.62
CA GLN A 185 -36.75 -28.39 -31.98
C GLN A 185 -37.26 -29.83 -31.93
N MET A 186 -38.37 -30.10 -32.62
CA MET A 186 -38.94 -31.43 -32.73
C MET A 186 -38.35 -32.17 -33.94
N SER A 187 -38.30 -33.50 -33.85
CA SER A 187 -37.87 -34.36 -34.96
C SER A 187 -38.67 -34.20 -36.27
N ASN A 188 -39.87 -33.63 -36.22
CA ASN A 188 -40.70 -33.32 -37.39
C ASN A 188 -40.33 -31.97 -38.06
N GLY A 189 -39.29 -31.28 -37.57
CA GLY A 189 -38.85 -29.98 -38.07
C GLY A 189 -39.65 -28.77 -37.56
N LYS A 190 -40.66 -28.99 -36.71
CA LYS A 190 -41.40 -27.89 -36.05
C LYS A 190 -40.65 -27.40 -34.82
N THR A 191 -40.89 -26.15 -34.45
CA THR A 191 -40.37 -25.55 -33.22
C THR A 191 -41.52 -25.09 -32.33
N ASN A 192 -41.49 -25.46 -31.05
CA ASN A 192 -42.43 -24.96 -30.05
C ASN A 192 -41.67 -24.26 -28.93
N GLY A 193 -42.27 -23.24 -28.31
CA GLY A 193 -41.70 -22.51 -27.18
C GLY A 193 -42.47 -22.79 -25.88
N LEU A 194 -41.76 -22.83 -24.76
CA LEU A 194 -42.32 -22.86 -23.40
C LEU A 194 -41.61 -21.84 -22.52
N PHE A 195 -42.37 -21.11 -21.70
CA PHE A 195 -41.81 -20.28 -20.66
C PHE A 195 -41.61 -21.10 -19.40
N VAL A 196 -40.38 -21.09 -18.89
CA VAL A 196 -39.98 -21.90 -17.74
C VAL A 196 -39.33 -20.98 -16.72
N SER A 197 -39.78 -21.06 -15.46
CA SER A 197 -39.11 -20.40 -14.34
C SER A 197 -38.12 -21.38 -13.72
N ALA A 198 -36.84 -21.03 -13.65
CA ALA A 198 -35.82 -21.88 -13.02
C ALA A 198 -35.03 -21.13 -11.95
N ASP A 199 -34.62 -21.86 -10.91
CA ASP A 199 -33.80 -21.36 -9.81
C ASP A 199 -32.29 -21.36 -10.14
N THR A 200 -31.43 -21.12 -9.15
CA THR A 200 -29.96 -21.18 -9.33
C THR A 200 -29.43 -22.61 -9.38
N GLU A 201 -30.22 -23.61 -8.99
CA GLU A 201 -29.85 -25.02 -8.94
C GLU A 201 -30.30 -25.78 -10.19
N GLY A 202 -31.01 -25.12 -11.11
CA GLY A 202 -31.56 -25.71 -12.32
C GLY A 202 -32.90 -26.44 -12.09
N ASN A 203 -33.52 -26.30 -10.92
CA ASN A 203 -34.88 -26.79 -10.71
C ASN A 203 -35.84 -25.83 -11.41
N TRP A 204 -36.78 -26.40 -12.16
CA TRP A 204 -37.66 -25.62 -13.01
C TRP A 204 -39.13 -25.91 -12.79
N GLN A 205 -39.95 -24.89 -13.04
CA GLN A 205 -41.40 -24.94 -12.98
C GLN A 205 -41.98 -24.28 -14.25
N GLU A 206 -43.05 -24.87 -14.77
CA GLU A 206 -43.81 -24.30 -15.87
C GLU A 206 -44.55 -23.05 -15.38
N LYS A 207 -44.50 -21.97 -16.17
CA LYS A 207 -45.12 -20.68 -15.83
C LYS A 207 -46.49 -20.52 -16.49
#